data_AF-A0A158KPX0-F1
#
_entry.id   AF-A0A158KPX0-F1
#
_cell.length_a   1.000
_cell.length_b   1.000
_cell.length_c   1.000
_cell.angle_alpha   90.00
_cell.angle_beta   90.00
_cell.angle_gamma   90.00
#
_symmetry.space_group_name_H-M   'P 1'
#
loop_
_entity.id
_entity.type
_entity.pdbx_description
1 polymer ?
#
loop_
_entity_poly.entity_id
_entity_poly.type
_entity_poly.pdbx_seq_one_letter_code
_entity_poly.pdbx_strand_id
1 'polypeptide(L)'
;MENEFFFTQPTPGGYRRTLASRTAAILREIESKYGTRDEEYTLVGVEFEPTGPRIWYPGSGKHIAIQLSTSAQDYWLQAEYQLAHECVHLLAPSGGANAPVMEEGLATLFANDWLRREHNFPYTPTDARYASVLEAVEQLLKLYPDAITLLRSVERAFFKMSVETFDRAGLKNVLPDLRERLVTPFREYMVA
;
A
#
# COMPACT_ATOMS: atom_id res chain seq x y z
N MET A 1 -10.76 6.92 -24.96
CA MET A 1 -11.36 5.98 -23.99
C MET A 1 -12.40 6.75 -23.20
N GLU A 2 -13.60 6.20 -23.01
CA GLU A 2 -14.54 6.77 -22.03
C GLU A 2 -13.84 6.74 -20.66
N ASN A 3 -13.95 7.82 -19.88
CA ASN A 3 -13.21 7.99 -18.64
C ASN A 3 -13.81 7.10 -17.53
N GLU A 4 -13.45 5.81 -17.56
CA GLU A 4 -13.93 4.77 -16.64
C GLU A 4 -13.53 5.03 -15.18
N PHE A 5 -12.67 6.03 -14.90
CA PHE A 5 -12.34 6.42 -13.53
C PHE A 5 -13.51 7.03 -12.77
N PHE A 6 -14.45 7.66 -13.48
CA PHE A 6 -15.56 8.41 -12.88
C PHE A 6 -16.91 8.04 -13.46
N PHE A 7 -16.96 7.72 -14.76
CA PHE A 7 -18.19 7.34 -15.42
C PHE A 7 -18.40 5.84 -15.31
N THR A 8 -19.50 5.45 -14.69
CA THR A 8 -19.94 4.05 -14.64
C THR A 8 -21.04 3.79 -15.65
N GLN A 9 -21.18 2.53 -16.06
CA GLN A 9 -22.25 2.02 -16.91
C GLN A 9 -22.94 0.84 -16.22
N PRO A 10 -24.28 0.70 -16.35
CA PRO A 10 -24.98 -0.48 -15.84
C PRO A 10 -24.42 -1.79 -16.41
N THR A 11 -24.36 -2.81 -15.58
CA THR A 11 -24.04 -4.19 -15.97
C THR A 11 -25.12 -5.13 -15.41
N PRO A 12 -25.26 -6.36 -15.94
CA PRO A 12 -26.11 -7.36 -15.29
C PRO A 12 -25.64 -7.57 -13.84
N GLY A 13 -26.48 -7.13 -12.87
CA GLY A 13 -26.19 -7.25 -11.45
C GLY A 13 -25.45 -6.06 -10.81
N GLY A 14 -25.24 -4.93 -11.51
CA GLY A 14 -24.65 -3.75 -10.90
C GLY A 14 -24.18 -2.69 -11.88
N TYR A 15 -22.96 -2.20 -11.65
CA TYR A 15 -22.33 -1.09 -12.35
C TYR A 15 -20.86 -1.40 -12.61
N ARG A 16 -20.29 -0.90 -13.72
CA ARG A 16 -18.84 -0.93 -13.95
C ARG A 16 -18.10 -0.25 -12.79
N ARG A 17 -16.96 -0.80 -12.38
CA ARG A 17 -16.18 -0.29 -11.25
C ARG A 17 -15.35 0.92 -11.66
N THR A 18 -15.58 2.05 -11.02
CA THR A 18 -14.75 3.27 -11.09
C THR A 18 -13.62 3.23 -10.06
N LEU A 19 -12.78 4.26 -9.98
CA LEU A 19 -11.77 4.37 -8.91
C LEU A 19 -12.43 4.24 -7.53
N ALA A 20 -13.58 4.89 -7.30
CA ALA A 20 -14.29 4.80 -6.03
C ALA A 20 -14.68 3.35 -5.65
N SER A 21 -15.27 2.59 -6.59
CA SER A 21 -15.64 1.19 -6.35
C SER A 21 -14.41 0.29 -6.15
N ARG A 22 -13.31 0.59 -6.85
CA ARG A 22 -12.04 -0.13 -6.71
C ARG A 22 -11.40 0.15 -5.35
N THR A 23 -11.36 1.41 -4.91
CA THR A 23 -10.87 1.80 -3.58
C THR A 23 -11.62 1.04 -2.49
N ALA A 24 -12.95 0.99 -2.55
CA ALA A 24 -13.75 0.25 -1.57
C ALA A 24 -13.41 -1.26 -1.54
N ALA A 25 -13.23 -1.88 -2.72
CA ALA A 25 -12.85 -3.29 -2.81
C ALA A 25 -11.45 -3.57 -2.24
N ILE A 26 -10.49 -2.71 -2.56
CA ILE A 26 -9.10 -2.80 -2.08
C ILE A 26 -9.06 -2.60 -0.56
N LEU A 27 -9.70 -1.56 -0.04
CA LEU A 27 -9.76 -1.28 1.41
C LEU A 27 -10.33 -2.47 2.18
N ARG A 28 -11.43 -3.05 1.69
CA ARG A 28 -12.02 -4.25 2.31
C ARG A 28 -11.02 -5.41 2.35
N GLU A 29 -10.25 -5.61 1.28
CA GLU A 29 -9.29 -6.70 1.20
C GLU A 29 -8.09 -6.49 2.13
N ILE A 30 -7.47 -5.30 2.11
CA ILE A 30 -6.31 -5.02 2.96
C ILE A 30 -6.68 -5.03 4.44
N GLU A 31 -7.87 -4.55 4.81
CA GLU A 31 -8.34 -4.61 6.20
C GLU A 31 -8.62 -6.04 6.65
N SER A 32 -9.17 -6.87 5.75
CA SER A 32 -9.38 -8.30 6.02
C SER A 32 -8.07 -9.06 6.15
N LYS A 33 -7.02 -8.68 5.40
CA LYS A 33 -5.72 -9.37 5.42
C LYS A 33 -4.82 -8.91 6.56
N TYR A 34 -4.78 -7.61 6.82
CA TYR A 34 -3.77 -6.97 7.68
C TYR A 34 -4.36 -6.31 8.93
N GLY A 35 -5.67 -6.43 9.13
CA GLY A 35 -6.39 -5.80 10.23
C GLY A 35 -6.89 -4.40 9.90
N THR A 36 -7.80 -3.88 10.73
CA THR A 36 -8.50 -2.62 10.49
C THR A 36 -7.54 -1.45 10.27
N ARG A 37 -7.95 -0.52 9.40
CA ARG A 37 -7.22 0.73 9.19
C ARG A 37 -7.41 1.70 10.35
N ASP A 38 -6.64 2.77 10.36
CA ASP A 38 -6.92 3.90 11.23
C ASP A 38 -8.18 4.63 10.75
N GLU A 39 -9.28 4.47 11.50
CA GLU A 39 -10.58 5.05 11.18
C GLU A 39 -10.70 6.52 11.61
N GLU A 40 -9.72 7.05 12.35
CA GLU A 40 -9.70 8.48 12.66
C GLU A 40 -9.43 9.33 11.42
N TYR A 41 -8.80 8.74 10.39
CA TYR A 41 -8.62 9.37 9.09
C TYR A 41 -9.79 9.08 8.15
N THR A 42 -10.29 10.15 7.52
CA THR A 42 -11.36 10.13 6.54
C THR A 42 -10.76 10.26 5.13
N LEU A 43 -10.93 9.23 4.31
CA LEU A 43 -10.62 9.30 2.88
C LEU A 43 -11.65 10.21 2.18
N VAL A 44 -11.19 11.29 1.56
CA VAL A 44 -12.05 12.26 0.86
C VAL A 44 -12.17 12.01 -0.63
N GLY A 45 -11.27 11.22 -1.24
CA GLY A 45 -11.37 10.87 -2.64
C GLY A 45 -10.04 10.42 -3.27
N VAL A 46 -10.11 10.23 -4.58
CA VAL A 46 -8.95 9.93 -5.45
C VAL A 46 -8.82 11.05 -6.48
N GLU A 47 -7.62 11.58 -6.65
CA GLU A 47 -7.30 12.63 -7.60
C GLU A 47 -6.00 12.33 -8.35
N PHE A 48 -5.65 13.17 -9.34
CA PHE A 48 -4.44 13.01 -10.14
C PHE A 48 -3.49 14.19 -9.93
N GLU A 49 -2.21 13.89 -9.77
CA GLU A 49 -1.16 14.84 -9.42
C GLU A 49 0.11 14.59 -10.28
N PRO A 50 0.83 15.64 -10.75
CA PRO A 50 1.94 15.45 -11.68
C PRO A 50 3.20 14.79 -11.10
N THR A 51 3.49 14.96 -9.81
CA THR A 51 4.79 14.56 -9.22
C THR A 51 4.85 13.11 -8.74
N GLY A 52 3.72 12.42 -8.66
CA GLY A 52 3.68 10.96 -8.47
C GLY A 52 2.64 10.52 -7.45
N PRO A 53 2.37 9.19 -7.37
CA PRO A 53 1.37 8.66 -6.47
C PRO A 53 1.76 8.90 -5.00
N ARG A 54 0.77 9.21 -4.16
CA ARG A 54 0.91 9.35 -2.70
C ARG A 54 -0.47 9.39 -2.01
N ILE A 55 -0.48 9.20 -0.71
CA ILE A 55 -1.52 9.78 0.15
C ILE A 55 -1.21 11.25 0.45
N TRP A 56 -2.23 12.10 0.39
CA TRP A 56 -2.14 13.55 0.58
C TRP A 56 -3.07 14.00 1.71
N TYR A 57 -2.64 14.98 2.50
CA TYR A 57 -3.41 15.53 3.63
C TYR A 57 -3.90 16.94 3.25
N PRO A 58 -5.11 17.09 2.68
CA PRO A 58 -5.63 18.39 2.28
C PRO A 58 -5.98 19.23 3.52
N GLY A 59 -5.05 20.09 3.92
CA GLY A 59 -5.22 21.06 5.00
C GLY A 59 -4.98 20.50 6.41
N SER A 60 -5.44 21.22 7.43
CA SER A 60 -5.30 20.82 8.83
C SER A 60 -6.45 19.90 9.25
N GLY A 61 -6.20 18.59 9.35
CA GLY A 61 -7.19 17.64 9.85
C GLY A 61 -6.84 16.20 9.55
N LYS A 62 -7.74 15.28 9.93
CA LYS A 62 -7.64 13.85 9.62
C LYS A 62 -8.37 13.53 8.31
N HIS A 63 -8.12 14.31 7.28
CA HIS A 63 -8.60 14.06 5.92
C HIS A 63 -7.45 13.60 5.05
N ILE A 64 -7.70 12.62 4.19
CA ILE A 64 -6.70 12.08 3.27
C ILE A 64 -7.31 11.96 1.87
N ALA A 65 -6.59 12.39 0.85
CA ALA A 65 -6.85 12.03 -0.54
C ALA A 65 -5.80 11.03 -1.04
N ILE A 66 -6.17 10.15 -1.95
CA ILE A 66 -5.19 9.39 -2.74
C ILE A 66 -4.89 10.21 -3.99
N GLN A 67 -3.63 10.51 -4.23
CA GLN A 67 -3.15 11.09 -5.48
C GLN A 67 -2.53 9.99 -6.33
N LEU A 68 -2.96 9.87 -7.58
CA LEU A 68 -2.33 9.04 -8.60
C LEU A 68 -1.53 9.94 -9.55
N SER A 69 -0.53 9.41 -10.25
CA SER A 69 0.20 10.21 -11.24
C SER A 69 -0.71 10.59 -12.41
N THR A 70 -0.60 11.82 -12.92
CA THR A 70 -1.28 12.18 -14.18
C THR A 70 -0.90 11.26 -15.35
N SER A 71 0.29 10.65 -15.32
CA SER A 71 0.68 9.64 -16.31
C SER A 71 -0.23 8.40 -16.31
N ALA A 72 -0.93 8.10 -15.21
CA ALA A 72 -1.89 7.01 -15.12
C ALA A 72 -3.27 7.35 -15.73
N GLN A 73 -3.53 8.60 -16.15
CA GLN A 73 -4.85 9.01 -16.67
C GLN A 73 -5.27 8.29 -17.96
N ASP A 74 -4.30 7.88 -18.77
CA ASP A 74 -4.58 7.16 -20.01
C ASP A 74 -4.26 5.66 -19.92
N TYR A 75 -3.78 5.19 -18.76
CA TYR A 75 -3.31 3.83 -18.56
C TYR A 75 -3.96 3.21 -17.32
N TRP A 76 -5.14 2.63 -17.52
CA TRP A 76 -5.98 2.05 -16.45
C TRP A 76 -5.23 1.07 -15.53
N LEU A 77 -4.38 0.20 -16.10
CA LEU A 77 -3.58 -0.74 -15.31
C LEU A 77 -2.58 -0.03 -14.38
N GLN A 78 -2.00 1.08 -14.83
CA GLN A 78 -1.12 1.90 -14.01
C GLN A 78 -1.90 2.63 -12.92
N ALA A 79 -3.11 3.13 -13.22
CA ALA A 79 -3.99 3.74 -12.22
C ALA A 79 -4.41 2.73 -11.14
N GLU A 80 -4.80 1.51 -11.51
CA GLU A 80 -5.14 0.46 -10.54
C GLU A 80 -3.93 0.01 -9.72
N TYR A 81 -2.75 -0.07 -10.32
CA TYR A 81 -1.51 -0.36 -9.60
C TYR A 81 -1.24 0.67 -8.50
N GLN A 82 -1.23 1.95 -8.89
CA GLN A 82 -0.97 3.06 -7.97
C GLN A 82 -2.07 3.13 -6.91
N LEU A 83 -3.34 2.93 -7.29
CA LEU A 83 -4.44 2.91 -6.32
C LEU A 83 -4.28 1.80 -5.29
N ALA A 84 -3.92 0.59 -5.72
CA ALA A 84 -3.70 -0.54 -4.82
C ALA A 84 -2.53 -0.29 -3.86
N HIS A 85 -1.43 0.30 -4.37
CA HIS A 85 -0.28 0.70 -3.56
C HIS A 85 -0.68 1.72 -2.49
N GLU A 86 -1.28 2.84 -2.90
CA GLU A 86 -1.65 3.93 -1.99
C GLU A 86 -2.71 3.55 -0.96
N CYS A 87 -3.58 2.58 -1.27
CA CYS A 87 -4.54 2.08 -0.29
C CYS A 87 -3.84 1.39 0.91
N VAL A 88 -2.68 0.77 0.73
CA VAL A 88 -1.95 0.15 1.84
C VAL A 88 -1.49 1.19 2.86
N HIS A 89 -1.07 2.38 2.40
CA HIS A 89 -0.70 3.49 3.29
C HIS A 89 -1.86 4.02 4.14
N LEU A 90 -3.11 3.74 3.74
CA LEU A 90 -4.29 4.08 4.54
C LEU A 90 -4.47 3.20 5.78
N LEU A 91 -3.78 2.06 5.87
CA LEU A 91 -3.86 1.16 7.05
C LEU A 91 -3.43 1.84 8.35
N ALA A 92 -2.49 2.79 8.30
CA ALA A 92 -2.05 3.60 9.43
C ALA A 92 -1.29 4.85 8.94
N PRO A 93 -2.01 5.91 8.52
CA PRO A 93 -1.40 7.10 7.94
C PRO A 93 -0.42 7.79 8.90
N SER A 94 0.77 8.13 8.40
CA SER A 94 1.83 8.73 9.22
C SER A 94 1.71 10.24 9.42
N GLY A 95 0.78 10.91 8.72
CA GLY A 95 0.71 12.37 8.65
C GLY A 95 1.77 13.00 7.73
N GLY A 96 2.58 12.20 7.03
CA GLY A 96 3.64 12.68 6.14
C GLY A 96 4.34 11.57 5.34
N ALA A 97 5.58 11.83 4.92
CA ALA A 97 6.40 10.90 4.14
C ALA A 97 7.34 10.08 5.04
N ASN A 98 6.76 9.23 5.89
CA ASN A 98 7.50 8.44 6.90
C ASN A 98 7.27 6.93 6.78
N ALA A 99 6.78 6.43 5.64
CA ALA A 99 6.61 5.00 5.43
C ALA A 99 7.97 4.26 5.55
N PRO A 100 8.08 3.20 6.36
CA PRO A 100 9.27 2.38 6.41
C PRO A 100 9.31 1.41 5.21
N VAL A 101 10.48 0.80 4.98
CA VAL A 101 10.70 -0.23 3.96
C VAL A 101 9.62 -1.32 3.99
N MET A 102 9.21 -1.76 5.17
CA MET A 102 8.15 -2.77 5.32
C MET A 102 6.80 -2.31 4.75
N GLU A 103 6.42 -1.05 4.94
CA GLU A 103 5.15 -0.52 4.45
C GLU A 103 5.18 -0.37 2.92
N GLU A 104 6.25 0.18 2.37
CA GLU A 104 6.44 0.31 0.91
C GLU A 104 6.57 -1.03 0.21
N GLY A 105 7.28 -1.99 0.82
CA GLY A 105 7.37 -3.35 0.30
C GLY A 105 6.03 -4.07 0.32
N LEU A 106 5.22 -3.88 1.38
CA LEU A 106 3.88 -4.45 1.47
C LEU A 106 2.92 -3.82 0.45
N ALA A 107 3.00 -2.50 0.27
CA ALA A 107 2.23 -1.77 -0.74
C ALA A 107 2.56 -2.27 -2.15
N THR A 108 3.85 -2.41 -2.45
CA THR A 108 4.36 -2.94 -3.72
C THR A 108 3.89 -4.38 -3.96
N LEU A 109 4.03 -5.25 -2.95
CA LEU A 109 3.62 -6.66 -3.02
C LEU A 109 2.12 -6.78 -3.27
N PHE A 110 1.31 -6.02 -2.53
CA PHE A 110 -0.14 -6.03 -2.66
C PHE A 110 -0.57 -5.53 -4.04
N ALA A 111 0.01 -4.44 -4.55
CA ALA A 111 -0.30 -3.91 -5.87
C ALA A 111 0.04 -4.88 -7.01
N ASN A 112 1.18 -5.58 -6.91
CA ASN A 112 1.58 -6.63 -7.86
C ASN A 112 0.57 -7.79 -7.86
N ASP A 113 0.19 -8.29 -6.67
CA ASP A 113 -0.78 -9.37 -6.50
C ASP A 113 -2.18 -8.96 -6.99
N TRP A 114 -2.60 -7.74 -6.71
CA TRP A 114 -3.87 -7.18 -7.16
C TRP A 114 -3.98 -7.20 -8.68
N LEU A 115 -2.99 -6.62 -9.40
CA LEU A 115 -3.00 -6.62 -10.86
C LEU A 115 -2.95 -8.03 -11.45
N ARG A 116 -2.15 -8.91 -10.86
CA ARG A 116 -2.05 -10.30 -11.32
C ARG A 116 -3.40 -11.02 -11.21
N ARG A 117 -4.11 -10.87 -10.09
CA ARG A 117 -5.39 -11.57 -9.87
C ARG A 117 -6.56 -10.95 -10.62
N GLU A 118 -6.67 -9.62 -10.61
CA GLU A 118 -7.83 -8.93 -11.18
C GLU A 118 -7.75 -8.76 -12.69
N HIS A 119 -6.53 -8.74 -13.26
CA HIS A 119 -6.31 -8.42 -14.68
C HIS A 119 -5.41 -9.41 -15.41
N ASN A 120 -4.95 -10.49 -14.75
CA ASN A 120 -3.94 -11.41 -15.29
C ASN A 120 -2.69 -10.65 -15.79
N PHE A 121 -2.34 -9.56 -15.12
CA PHE A 121 -1.24 -8.68 -15.50
C PHE A 121 -0.11 -8.78 -14.45
N PRO A 122 0.94 -9.59 -14.71
CA PRO A 122 2.09 -9.61 -13.83
C PRO A 122 2.87 -8.28 -13.97
N TYR A 123 3.12 -7.62 -12.83
CA TYR A 123 3.95 -6.42 -12.77
C TYR A 123 5.17 -6.68 -11.89
N THR A 124 6.31 -6.20 -12.35
CA THR A 124 7.57 -6.19 -11.60
C THR A 124 8.06 -4.75 -11.55
N PRO A 125 8.34 -4.18 -10.37
CA PRO A 125 8.91 -2.86 -10.25
C PRO A 125 10.23 -2.74 -11.02
N THR A 126 10.38 -1.70 -11.82
CA THR A 126 11.62 -1.44 -12.57
C THR A 126 12.62 -0.61 -11.79
N ASP A 127 12.17 0.13 -10.78
CA ASP A 127 13.04 0.87 -9.86
C ASP A 127 13.65 -0.10 -8.84
N ALA A 128 14.99 -0.09 -8.75
CA ALA A 128 15.75 -0.99 -7.90
C ALA A 128 15.39 -0.87 -6.41
N ARG A 129 14.99 0.33 -5.94
CA ARG A 129 14.56 0.53 -4.55
C ARG A 129 13.26 -0.19 -4.27
N TYR A 130 12.30 -0.12 -5.19
CA TYR A 130 11.02 -0.82 -5.05
C TYR A 130 11.18 -2.34 -5.18
N ALA A 131 12.03 -2.82 -6.09
CA ALA A 131 12.38 -4.24 -6.15
C ALA A 131 13.02 -4.73 -4.85
N SER A 132 13.88 -3.90 -4.25
CA SER A 132 14.59 -4.19 -3.02
C SER A 132 13.67 -4.26 -1.79
N VAL A 133 12.75 -3.30 -1.61
CA VAL A 133 11.80 -3.34 -0.48
C VAL A 133 10.76 -4.46 -0.63
N LEU A 134 10.36 -4.79 -1.86
CA LEU A 134 9.53 -5.96 -2.16
C LEU A 134 10.22 -7.24 -1.69
N GLU A 135 11.49 -7.44 -2.07
CA GLU A 135 12.29 -8.59 -1.66
C GLU A 135 12.36 -8.72 -0.13
N ALA A 136 12.58 -7.61 0.59
CA ALA A 136 12.65 -7.62 2.06
C ALA A 136 11.34 -8.14 2.70
N VAL A 137 10.18 -7.70 2.19
CA VAL A 137 8.88 -8.18 2.68
C VAL A 137 8.62 -9.62 2.26
N GLU A 138 9.00 -10.04 1.06
CA GLU A 138 8.91 -11.44 0.63
C GLU A 138 9.76 -12.37 1.50
N GLN A 139 10.98 -11.95 1.87
CA GLN A 139 11.82 -12.70 2.81
C GLN A 139 11.15 -12.84 4.19
N LEU A 140 10.53 -11.77 4.70
CA LEU A 140 9.76 -11.81 5.94
C LEU A 140 8.60 -12.81 5.85
N LEU A 141 7.76 -12.70 4.82
CA LEU A 141 6.56 -13.52 4.64
C LEU A 141 6.89 -14.99 4.34
N LYS A 142 8.06 -15.27 3.76
CA LYS A 142 8.55 -16.64 3.58
C LYS A 142 8.87 -17.32 4.91
N LEU A 143 9.39 -16.56 5.89
CA LEU A 143 9.65 -17.08 7.23
C LEU A 143 8.37 -17.16 8.06
N TYR A 144 7.51 -16.16 7.92
CA TYR A 144 6.29 -15.99 8.70
C TYR A 144 5.15 -15.44 7.81
N PRO A 145 4.30 -16.31 7.23
CA PRO A 145 3.22 -15.88 6.34
C PRO A 145 2.25 -14.87 6.96
N ASP A 146 2.04 -14.94 8.27
CA ASP A 146 1.15 -14.04 9.02
C ASP A 146 1.89 -12.85 9.68
N ALA A 147 3.16 -12.59 9.30
CA ALA A 147 4.01 -11.60 9.98
C ALA A 147 3.38 -10.22 10.08
N ILE A 148 2.75 -9.73 9.00
CA ILE A 148 2.15 -8.39 8.97
C ILE A 148 1.04 -8.26 10.02
N THR A 149 0.17 -9.27 10.11
CA THR A 149 -0.92 -9.31 11.10
C THR A 149 -0.38 -9.41 12.53
N LEU A 150 0.64 -10.25 12.74
CA LEU A 150 1.30 -10.39 14.04
C LEU A 150 1.97 -9.08 14.48
N LEU A 151 2.72 -8.42 13.60
CA LEU A 151 3.35 -7.13 13.89
C LEU A 151 2.31 -6.04 14.18
N ARG A 152 1.26 -5.95 13.35
CA ARG A 152 0.18 -4.97 13.53
C ARG A 152 -0.64 -5.19 14.80
N SER A 153 -0.66 -6.41 15.35
CA SER A 153 -1.27 -6.69 16.65
C SER A 153 -0.46 -6.12 17.83
N VAL A 154 0.84 -5.85 17.63
CA VAL A 154 1.74 -5.26 18.62
C VAL A 154 1.79 -3.74 18.50
N GLU A 155 1.93 -3.24 17.27
CA GLU A 155 1.93 -1.81 16.92
C GLU A 155 1.24 -1.64 15.56
N ARG A 156 0.12 -0.93 15.51
CA ARG A 156 -0.69 -0.82 14.28
C ARG A 156 0.00 -0.01 13.18
N ALA A 157 0.80 0.98 13.55
CA ALA A 157 1.45 1.89 12.61
C ALA A 157 2.85 1.43 12.25
N PHE A 158 3.09 1.09 10.98
CA PHE A 158 4.40 0.61 10.52
C PHE A 158 5.53 1.58 10.87
N PHE A 159 5.33 2.89 10.67
CA PHE A 159 6.31 3.93 10.99
C PHE A 159 6.62 4.08 12.49
N LYS A 160 5.87 3.43 13.38
CA LYS A 160 6.15 3.37 14.83
C LYS A 160 6.78 2.04 15.25
N MET A 161 6.86 1.07 14.34
CA MET A 161 7.48 -0.23 14.63
C MET A 161 9.00 -0.06 14.79
N SER A 162 9.57 -0.91 15.63
CA SER A 162 11.00 -1.03 15.83
C SER A 162 11.40 -2.50 15.79
N VAL A 163 12.71 -2.79 15.92
CA VAL A 163 13.20 -4.17 16.04
C VAL A 163 12.54 -4.91 17.21
N GLU A 164 12.21 -4.20 18.30
CA GLU A 164 11.52 -4.77 19.46
C GLU A 164 10.10 -5.24 19.13
N THR A 165 9.43 -4.61 18.14
CA THR A 165 8.12 -5.05 17.67
C THR A 165 8.17 -6.49 17.16
N PHE A 166 9.25 -6.91 16.51
CA PHE A 166 9.42 -8.29 16.03
C PHE A 166 9.56 -9.29 17.19
N ASP A 167 10.30 -8.92 18.25
CA ASP A 167 10.46 -9.78 19.43
C ASP A 167 9.13 -9.95 20.17
N ARG A 168 8.40 -8.86 20.34
CA ARG A 168 7.06 -8.84 20.96
C ARG A 168 6.03 -9.60 20.12
N ALA A 169 6.17 -9.58 18.80
CA ALA A 169 5.33 -10.37 17.87
C ALA A 169 5.76 -11.84 17.76
N GLY A 170 6.82 -12.26 18.46
CA GLY A 170 7.30 -13.65 18.44
C GLY A 170 8.05 -14.05 17.17
N LEU A 171 8.48 -13.09 16.34
CA LEU A 171 9.14 -13.31 15.04
C LEU A 171 10.66 -13.54 15.19
N LYS A 172 11.04 -14.44 16.10
CA LYS A 172 12.44 -14.63 16.54
C LYS A 172 13.40 -15.10 15.45
N ASN A 173 12.90 -15.74 14.40
CA ASN A 173 13.75 -16.28 13.31
C ASN A 173 14.01 -15.26 12.19
N VAL A 174 13.41 -14.07 12.24
CA VAL A 174 13.75 -12.99 11.29
C VAL A 174 15.17 -12.51 11.61
N LEU A 175 16.05 -12.52 10.62
CA LEU A 175 17.46 -12.13 10.77
C LEU A 175 17.58 -10.66 11.25
N PRO A 176 18.55 -10.32 12.12
CA PRO A 176 18.72 -8.96 12.65
C PRO A 176 18.77 -7.89 11.55
N ASP A 177 19.63 -8.06 10.55
CA ASP A 177 19.80 -7.11 9.43
C ASP A 177 18.49 -6.91 8.64
N LEU A 178 17.67 -7.95 8.51
CA LEU A 178 16.37 -7.86 7.84
C LEU A 178 15.38 -7.05 8.68
N ARG A 179 15.37 -7.22 10.01
CA ARG A 179 14.50 -6.43 10.91
C ARG A 179 14.86 -4.95 10.85
N GLU A 180 16.15 -4.64 10.93
CA GLU A 180 16.65 -3.26 10.83
C GLU A 180 16.24 -2.65 9.50
N ARG A 181 16.50 -3.35 8.39
CA ARG A 181 16.10 -2.91 7.06
C ARG A 181 14.60 -2.65 6.97
N LEU A 182 13.74 -3.53 7.49
CA LEU A 182 12.29 -3.42 7.41
C LEU A 182 11.72 -2.19 8.14
N VAL A 183 12.36 -1.74 9.23
CA VAL A 183 11.89 -0.57 10.01
C VAL A 183 12.57 0.74 9.58
N THR A 184 13.58 0.69 8.72
CA THR A 184 14.23 1.89 8.17
C THR A 184 13.24 2.73 7.36
N PRO A 185 13.18 4.07 7.55
CA PRO A 185 12.39 4.95 6.71
C PRO A 185 12.77 4.82 5.24
N PHE A 186 11.79 4.60 4.35
CA PHE A 186 12.07 4.37 2.93
C PHE A 186 12.80 5.54 2.25
N ARG A 187 12.51 6.77 2.67
CA ARG A 187 13.20 7.98 2.17
C ARG A 187 14.71 8.01 2.48
N GLU A 188 15.14 7.32 3.54
CA GLU A 188 16.53 7.19 3.97
C GLU A 188 17.16 5.89 3.45
N TYR A 189 16.36 5.04 2.82
CA TYR A 189 16.79 3.74 2.34
C TYR A 189 17.53 3.87 1.00
N MET A 190 18.77 3.40 0.99
CA MET A 190 19.64 3.36 -0.18
C MET A 190 19.83 1.90 -0.61
N VAL A 191 19.76 1.65 -1.92
CA VAL A 191 20.18 0.38 -2.51
C VAL A 191 21.69 0.45 -2.74
N ALA A 192 22.39 -0.59 -2.30
CA ALA A 192 23.84 -0.73 -2.47
C ALA A 192 24.21 -1.03 -3.93
#